data_AF-A0A0C9S4E4-F1
#
_entry.id   AF-A0A0C9S4E4-F1
#
_cell.length_a   1.000
_cell.length_b   1.000
_cell.length_c   1.000
_cell.angle_alpha   90.00
_cell.angle_beta   90.00
_cell.angle_gamma   90.00
#
_symmetry.space_group_name_H-M   'P 1'
#
loop_
_entity.id
_entity.type
_entity.pdbx_description
1 polymer ?
#
loop_
_entity_poly.entity_id
_entity_poly.type
_entity_poly.pdbx_seq_one_letter_code
_entity_poly.pdbx_strand_id
1 'polypeptide(L)'
;MLDPVQVLWLVAVAALWGLSTPLLRRGGKGVEDIKCEGALRQWLAEVKFLATKPQYALPFLINQSGSAIYALALGSADLSLAVPLTNSLNFIFVTLAGRILGETSSTSTRTYIGMALVTTGVTLCVADKAWNQG
;
A
#
# COMPACT_ATOMS: atom_id res chain seq x y z
N MET A 1 -10.38 7.60 -21.81
CA MET A 1 -11.20 6.71 -20.96
C MET A 1 -10.31 5.55 -20.50
N LEU A 2 -10.28 5.22 -19.21
CA LEU A 2 -9.50 4.07 -18.70
C LEU A 2 -10.10 2.78 -19.26
N ASP A 3 -9.27 1.96 -19.88
CA ASP A 3 -9.67 0.65 -20.38
C ASP A 3 -10.03 -0.25 -19.16
N PRO A 4 -11.12 -1.04 -19.18
CA PRO A 4 -11.48 -1.93 -18.07
C PRO A 4 -10.32 -2.82 -17.58
N VAL A 5 -9.45 -3.23 -18.50
CA VAL A 5 -8.25 -4.02 -18.18
C VAL A 5 -7.28 -3.21 -17.31
N GLN A 6 -7.10 -1.92 -17.59
CA GLN A 6 -6.23 -1.04 -16.79
C GLN A 6 -6.78 -0.82 -15.39
N VAL A 7 -8.10 -0.63 -15.26
CA VAL A 7 -8.74 -0.51 -13.95
C VAL A 7 -8.52 -1.78 -13.12
N LEU A 8 -8.64 -2.96 -13.75
CA LEU A 8 -8.36 -4.23 -13.07
C LEU A 8 -6.91 -4.31 -12.58
N TRP A 9 -5.94 -3.89 -13.39
CA TRP A 9 -4.53 -3.85 -12.99
C TRP A 9 -4.27 -2.89 -11.82
N LEU A 10 -4.85 -1.69 -11.85
CA LEU A 10 -4.72 -0.71 -10.77
C LEU A 10 -5.36 -1.20 -9.46
N VAL A 11 -6.51 -1.87 -9.55
CA VAL A 11 -7.16 -2.52 -8.39
C VAL A 11 -6.28 -3.64 -7.85
N ALA A 12 -5.69 -4.48 -8.72
CA ALA A 12 -4.80 -5.56 -8.32
C ALA A 12 -3.54 -5.01 -7.62
N VAL A 13 -2.91 -3.96 -8.15
CA VAL A 13 -1.78 -3.28 -7.51
C VAL A 13 -2.17 -2.76 -6.13
N ALA A 14 -3.30 -2.06 -6.04
CA ALA A 14 -3.81 -1.53 -4.78
C ALA A 14 -4.05 -2.64 -3.75
N ALA A 15 -4.56 -3.79 -4.18
CA ALA A 15 -4.74 -4.95 -3.31
C ALA A 15 -3.40 -5.56 -2.87
N LEU A 16 -2.44 -5.71 -3.78
CA LEU A 16 -1.11 -6.26 -3.47
C LEU A 16 -0.39 -5.41 -2.42
N TRP A 17 -0.35 -4.09 -2.61
CA TRP A 17 0.21 -3.17 -1.61
C TRP A 17 -0.61 -3.15 -0.33
N GLY A 18 -1.93 -3.08 -0.45
CA GLY A 18 -2.78 -2.84 0.70
C GLY A 18 -2.84 -4.05 1.63
N LEU A 19 -2.95 -5.26 1.08
CA LEU A 19 -3.00 -6.48 1.87
C LEU A 19 -1.64 -6.85 2.46
N SER A 20 -0.54 -6.58 1.75
CA SER A 20 0.82 -6.89 2.23
C SER A 20 1.30 -5.93 3.32
N THR A 21 0.83 -4.67 3.35
CA THR A 21 1.30 -3.66 4.30
C THR A 21 1.07 -4.03 5.77
N PRO A 22 -0.12 -4.45 6.22
CA PRO A 22 -0.32 -4.94 7.60
C PRO A 22 0.48 -6.21 7.91
N LEU A 23 0.64 -7.11 6.93
CA LEU A 23 1.46 -8.31 7.10
C LEU A 23 2.93 -7.96 7.33
N LEU A 24 3.46 -6.97 6.60
CA LEU A 24 4.81 -6.43 6.81
C LEU A 24 4.98 -5.83 8.21
N ARG A 25 4.01 -5.03 8.67
CA ARG A 25 4.01 -4.47 10.04
C ARG A 25 4.07 -5.57 11.09
N ARG A 26 3.27 -6.63 10.92
CA ARG A 26 3.25 -7.77 11.83
C ARG A 26 4.55 -8.59 11.77
N GLY A 27 5.07 -8.87 10.57
CA GLY A 27 6.30 -9.62 10.36
C GLY A 27 7.56 -8.89 10.83
N GLY A 28 7.54 -7.56 10.81
CA GLY A 28 8.63 -6.70 11.25
C GLY A 28 8.75 -6.53 12.76
N LYS A 29 7.74 -6.97 13.55
CA LYS A 29 7.79 -6.88 15.02
C LYS A 29 9.04 -7.57 15.57
N GLY A 30 9.74 -6.88 16.46
CA GLY A 30 10.98 -7.33 17.10
C GLY A 30 12.26 -7.01 16.34
N VAL A 31 12.20 -6.30 15.20
CA VAL A 31 13.42 -5.78 14.54
C VAL A 31 14.09 -4.69 15.39
N GLU A 32 13.28 -3.88 16.08
CA GLU A 32 13.71 -2.77 16.94
C GLU A 32 14.43 -3.26 18.23
N ASP A 33 14.24 -4.52 18.60
CA ASP A 33 14.88 -5.13 19.77
C ASP A 33 16.34 -5.57 19.49
N ILE A 34 16.73 -5.61 18.21
CA ILE A 34 18.11 -5.93 17.80
C ILE A 34 18.97 -4.74 18.17
N LYS A 35 20.04 -4.94 18.95
CA LYS A 35 21.04 -3.92 19.23
C LYS A 35 22.43 -4.47 19.03
N CYS A 36 23.20 -3.81 18.18
CA CYS A 36 24.56 -4.12 17.82
C CYS A 36 25.42 -2.86 17.91
N GLU A 37 26.69 -3.02 18.26
CA GLU A 37 27.65 -1.92 18.20
C GLU A 37 28.01 -1.61 16.75
N GLY A 38 27.79 -0.35 16.34
CA GLY A 38 28.10 0.18 15.02
C GLY A 38 26.91 0.15 14.04
N ALA A 39 26.70 1.27 13.35
CA ALA A 39 25.55 1.50 12.47
C ALA A 39 25.43 0.47 11.33
N LEU A 40 26.55 0.09 10.71
CA LEU A 40 26.54 -0.87 9.61
C LEU A 40 26.21 -2.29 10.08
N ARG A 41 26.70 -2.68 11.26
CA ARG A 41 26.40 -4.00 11.86
C ARG A 41 24.95 -4.07 12.33
N GLN A 42 24.44 -3.00 12.93
CA GLN A 42 23.03 -2.85 13.29
C GLN A 42 22.14 -3.03 12.07
N TRP A 43 22.39 -2.27 11.00
CA TRP A 43 21.61 -2.35 9.77
C TRP A 43 21.65 -3.76 9.14
N LEU A 44 22.84 -4.39 9.05
CA LEU A 44 22.97 -5.75 8.54
C LEU A 44 22.21 -6.78 9.40
N ALA A 45 22.23 -6.62 10.72
CA ALA A 45 21.53 -7.51 11.64
C ALA A 45 20.00 -7.38 11.50
N GLU A 46 19.49 -6.15 11.40
CA GLU A 46 18.08 -5.87 11.12
C GLU A 46 17.63 -6.46 9.78
N VAL A 47 18.40 -6.22 8.71
CA VAL A 47 18.12 -6.76 7.37
C VAL A 47 18.14 -8.29 7.40
N LYS A 48 19.15 -8.90 8.03
CA LYS A 48 19.23 -10.37 8.15
C LYS A 48 18.03 -10.94 8.90
N PHE A 49 17.61 -10.29 9.99
CA PHE A 49 16.44 -10.72 10.75
C PHE A 49 15.15 -10.65 9.93
N LEU A 50 14.93 -9.54 9.22
CA LEU A 50 13.76 -9.38 8.36
C LEU A 50 13.76 -10.37 7.18
N ALA A 51 14.93 -10.58 6.56
CA ALA A 51 15.08 -11.50 5.42
C ALA A 51 14.90 -12.97 5.82
N THR A 52 15.29 -13.36 7.04
CA THR A 52 15.13 -14.73 7.54
C THR A 52 13.73 -15.03 8.07
N LYS A 53 12.90 -14.00 8.28
CA LYS A 53 11.50 -14.16 8.66
C LYS A 53 10.60 -14.32 7.43
N PRO A 54 10.05 -15.51 7.15
CA PRO A 54 9.15 -15.70 6.00
C PRO A 54 7.87 -14.87 6.12
N GLN A 55 7.43 -14.60 7.36
CA GLN A 55 6.30 -13.71 7.67
C GLN A 55 6.51 -12.25 7.26
N TYR A 56 7.77 -11.84 7.00
CA TYR A 56 8.10 -10.53 6.47
C TYR A 56 8.56 -10.61 5.00
N ALA A 57 9.45 -11.57 4.68
CA ALA A 57 10.00 -11.72 3.34
C ALA A 57 8.93 -12.00 2.27
N LEU A 58 7.94 -12.85 2.56
CA LEU A 58 6.87 -13.15 1.58
C LEU A 58 5.99 -11.91 1.31
N PRO A 59 5.42 -11.22 2.32
CA PRO A 59 4.73 -9.96 2.10
C PRO A 59 5.57 -8.90 1.40
N PHE A 60 6.89 -8.85 1.67
CA PHE A 60 7.80 -7.90 1.03
C PHE A 60 7.91 -8.15 -0.49
N LEU A 61 8.08 -9.41 -0.89
CA LEU A 61 8.13 -9.77 -2.31
C LEU A 61 6.80 -9.48 -3.03
N ILE A 62 5.67 -9.76 -2.37
CA ILE A 62 4.34 -9.41 -2.87
C ILE A 62 4.21 -7.90 -3.05
N ASN A 63 4.61 -7.12 -2.05
CA ASN A 63 4.59 -5.66 -2.11
C ASN A 63 5.46 -5.12 -3.27
N GLN A 64 6.65 -5.68 -3.47
CA GLN A 64 7.56 -5.27 -4.53
C GLN A 64 7.04 -5.64 -5.93
N SER A 65 6.33 -6.78 -6.05
CA SER A 65 5.67 -7.16 -7.30
C SER A 65 4.57 -6.18 -7.70
N GLY A 66 3.83 -5.64 -6.71
CA GLY A 66 2.85 -4.58 -6.92
C GLY A 66 3.48 -3.34 -7.59
N SER A 67 4.69 -2.96 -7.17
CA SER A 67 5.42 -1.84 -7.77
C SER A 67 5.84 -2.09 -9.23
N ALA A 68 6.25 -3.31 -9.56
CA ALA A 68 6.58 -3.68 -10.94
C ALA A 68 5.33 -3.63 -11.85
N ILE A 69 4.21 -4.22 -11.39
CA ILE A 69 2.93 -4.18 -12.11
C ILE A 69 2.43 -2.74 -12.26
N TYR A 70 2.56 -1.92 -11.21
CA TYR A 70 2.19 -0.52 -11.25
C TYR A 70 3.00 0.26 -12.29
N ALA A 71 4.33 0.07 -12.33
CA ALA A 71 5.20 0.71 -13.31
C ALA A 71 4.81 0.34 -14.75
N LEU A 72 4.44 -0.92 -15.00
CA LEU A 72 3.96 -1.37 -16.30
C LEU A 72 2.59 -0.77 -16.64
N ALA A 73 1.66 -0.71 -15.68
CA ALA A 73 0.33 -0.14 -15.88
C ALA A 73 0.38 1.39 -16.14
N LEU A 74 1.35 2.08 -15.53
CA LEU A 74 1.52 3.53 -15.65
C LEU A 74 2.00 3.97 -17.04
N GLY A 75 2.66 3.09 -17.78
CA GLY A 75 3.09 3.36 -19.16
C GLY A 75 1.93 3.49 -20.16
N SER A 76 0.71 3.14 -19.76
CA SER A 76 -0.46 3.08 -20.65
C SER A 76 -1.70 3.80 -20.12
N ALA A 77 -1.66 4.28 -18.87
CA ALA A 77 -2.80 4.90 -18.19
C ALA A 77 -2.54 6.40 -17.93
N ASP A 78 -3.60 7.19 -17.88
CA ASP A 78 -3.50 8.59 -17.47
C ASP A 78 -3.08 8.66 -15.99
N LEU A 79 -1.83 9.07 -15.76
CA LEU A 79 -1.20 9.28 -14.46
C LEU A 79 -2.11 10.05 -13.49
N SER A 80 -2.89 11.00 -14.01
CA SER A 80 -3.77 11.85 -13.22
C SER A 80 -4.97 11.12 -12.62
N LEU A 81 -5.32 9.95 -13.15
CA LEU A 81 -6.42 9.11 -12.66
C LEU A 81 -5.90 7.84 -11.96
N ALA A 82 -4.82 7.26 -12.49
CA ALA A 82 -4.23 6.04 -11.96
C ALA A 82 -3.69 6.23 -10.54
N VAL A 83 -2.97 7.33 -10.29
CA VAL A 83 -2.34 7.61 -8.99
C VAL A 83 -3.39 7.80 -7.88
N PRO A 84 -4.41 8.67 -8.04
CA PRO A 84 -5.41 8.86 -7.00
C PRO A 84 -6.22 7.58 -6.73
N LEU A 85 -6.68 6.89 -7.79
CA LEU A 85 -7.49 5.66 -7.68
C LEU A 85 -6.74 4.56 -6.91
N THR A 86 -5.50 4.28 -7.31
CA THR A 86 -4.68 3.22 -6.69
C THR A 86 -4.40 3.54 -5.23
N ASN A 87 -4.08 4.79 -4.90
CA ASN A 87 -3.81 5.22 -3.53
C ASN A 87 -5.04 5.10 -2.61
N SER A 88 -6.22 5.51 -3.08
CA SER A 88 -7.46 5.38 -2.32
C SER A 88 -7.84 3.92 -2.08
N LEU A 89 -7.78 3.07 -3.11
CA LEU A 89 -8.06 1.65 -2.98
C LEU A 89 -7.04 0.94 -2.09
N ASN A 90 -5.76 1.27 -2.23
CA ASN A 90 -4.70 0.73 -1.38
C ASN A 90 -5.05 0.96 0.09
N PHE A 91 -5.49 2.17 0.43
CA PHE A 91 -5.85 2.49 1.79
C PHE A 91 -7.05 1.70 2.34
N ILE A 92 -8.05 1.44 1.50
CA ILE A 92 -9.17 0.55 1.84
C ILE A 92 -8.65 -0.86 2.13
N PHE A 93 -7.79 -1.40 1.26
CA PHE A 93 -7.20 -2.74 1.43
C PHE A 93 -6.30 -2.85 2.66
N VAL A 94 -5.46 -1.84 2.95
CA VAL A 94 -4.66 -1.76 4.19
C VAL A 94 -5.56 -1.87 5.42
N THR A 95 -6.65 -1.11 5.43
CA THR A 95 -7.56 -1.05 6.57
C THR A 95 -8.31 -2.37 6.74
N LEU A 96 -8.80 -2.95 5.65
CA LEU A 96 -9.47 -4.25 5.67
C LEU A 96 -8.54 -5.35 6.17
N ALA A 97 -7.33 -5.45 5.61
CA ALA A 97 -6.34 -6.43 6.04
C ALA A 97 -5.94 -6.26 7.51
N GLY A 98 -5.70 -5.02 7.96
CA GLY A 98 -5.39 -4.73 9.37
C GLY A 98 -6.50 -5.19 10.31
N ARG A 99 -7.77 -4.93 9.96
CA ARG A 99 -8.93 -5.43 10.73
C ARG A 99 -8.99 -6.96 10.75
N ILE A 100 -8.82 -7.63 9.60
CA ILE A 100 -8.85 -9.10 9.50
C ILE A 100 -7.73 -9.73 10.34
N LEU A 101 -6.55 -9.10 10.38
CA LEU A 101 -5.39 -9.56 11.15
C LEU A 101 -5.55 -9.38 12.67
N GLY A 102 -6.67 -8.82 13.12
CA GLY A 102 -6.93 -8.54 14.51
C GLY A 102 -6.01 -7.45 15.05
N GLU A 103 -5.49 -6.57 14.20
CA GLU A 103 -4.94 -5.30 14.68
C GLU A 103 -6.13 -4.57 15.31
N THR A 104 -6.28 -4.69 16.64
CA THR A 104 -7.17 -3.87 17.47
C THR A 104 -6.65 -2.46 17.37
N SER A 105 -6.95 -1.89 16.22
CA SER A 105 -6.54 -0.58 15.92
C SER A 105 -7.28 0.27 16.92
N SER A 106 -6.54 1.03 17.70
CA SER A 106 -7.00 2.36 18.12
C SER A 106 -7.26 3.20 16.85
N THR A 107 -8.09 2.71 15.91
CA THR A 107 -8.55 3.49 14.78
C THR A 107 -9.58 4.43 15.38
N SER A 108 -9.06 5.54 15.91
CA SER A 108 -9.88 6.69 16.26
C SER A 108 -10.79 7.01 15.08
N THR A 109 -12.02 7.43 15.34
CA THR A 109 -12.96 7.94 14.34
C THR A 109 -12.30 8.93 13.37
N ARG A 110 -11.27 9.67 13.84
CA ARG A 110 -10.40 10.53 13.03
C ARG A 110 -9.72 9.85 11.84
N THR A 111 -9.27 8.60 11.97
CA THR A 111 -8.65 7.87 10.86
C THR A 111 -9.70 7.59 9.78
N TYR A 112 -10.90 7.11 10.15
CA TYR A 112 -12.03 6.89 9.22
C TYR A 112 -12.44 8.18 8.49
N ILE A 113 -12.52 9.29 9.24
CA ILE A 113 -12.81 10.62 8.68
C ILE A 113 -11.70 11.03 7.70
N GLY A 114 -10.43 10.83 8.06
CA GLY A 114 -9.29 11.06 7.16
C GLY A 114 -9.38 10.24 5.88
N MET A 115 -9.83 8.98 5.96
CA MET A 115 -10.05 8.14 4.77
C MET A 115 -11.16 8.65 3.88
N ALA A 116 -12.30 8.98 4.48
CA ALA A 116 -13.43 9.51 3.75
C ALA A 116 -13.02 10.81 3.04
N LEU A 117 -12.26 11.68 3.71
CA LEU A 117 -11.83 12.96 3.20
C LEU A 117 -10.81 12.82 2.06
N VAL A 118 -9.81 11.95 2.20
CA VAL A 118 -8.83 11.66 1.13
C VAL A 118 -9.52 11.01 -0.07
N THR A 119 -10.39 10.02 0.16
CA THR A 119 -11.11 9.33 -0.93
C THR A 119 -12.08 10.28 -1.64
N THR A 120 -12.76 11.15 -0.90
CA THR A 120 -13.66 12.17 -1.46
C THR A 120 -12.87 13.20 -2.26
N GLY A 121 -11.75 13.72 -1.73
CA GLY A 121 -10.90 14.66 -2.45
C GLY A 121 -10.37 14.08 -3.76
N VAL A 122 -9.91 12.83 -3.73
CA VAL A 122 -9.50 12.10 -4.93
C VAL A 122 -10.65 11.96 -5.94
N THR A 123 -11.84 11.56 -5.46
CA THR A 123 -13.03 11.40 -6.32
C THR A 123 -13.43 12.72 -6.98
N LEU A 124 -13.35 13.83 -6.24
CA LEU A 124 -13.62 15.17 -6.75
C LEU A 124 -12.60 15.61 -7.81
N CYS A 125 -11.31 15.35 -7.60
CA CYS A 125 -10.28 15.63 -8.60
C CYS A 125 -10.49 14.83 -9.91
N VAL A 126 -10.95 13.59 -9.79
CA VAL A 126 -11.30 12.75 -10.94
C VAL A 126 -12.55 13.29 -11.65
N ALA A 127 -13.57 13.69 -10.90
CA ALA A 127 -14.82 14.22 -11.43
C ALA A 127 -14.61 15.57 -12.17
N ASP A 128 -13.79 16.46 -11.62
CA ASP A 128 -13.45 17.74 -12.26
C ASP A 128 -12.74 17.54 -13.61
N LYS A 129 -11.79 16.60 -13.68
CA LYS A 129 -11.12 16.27 -14.94
C LYS A 129 -12.04 15.60 -15.96
N ALA A 130 -12.98 14.76 -15.52
CA ALA A 130 -13.99 14.17 -16.39
C ALA A 130 -14.95 15.24 -16.94
N TRP A 131 -15.23 16.28 -16.17
CA TRP A 131 -16.10 17.39 -16.57
C TRP A 131 -15.41 18.38 -17.52
N ASN A 132 -14.12 18.67 -17.30
CA ASN A 132 -13.33 19.63 -18.10
C ASN A 132 -12.75 19.06 -19.41
N GLN A 133 -12.89 17.75 -19.68
CA GLN A 133 -12.49 17.12 -20.94
C GLN A 133 -13.66 16.88 -21.92
N GLY A 134 -14.87 17.39 -21.62
CA GLY A 134 -16.00 17.47 -22.55
C GLY A 134 -16.05 18.81 -23.26
#